data_AF-A0A8T3S576-F1
#
_entry.id   AF-A0A8T3S576-F1
#
_cell.length_a   1.000
_cell.length_b   1.000
_cell.length_c   1.000
_cell.angle_alpha   90.00
_cell.angle_beta   90.00
_cell.angle_gamma   90.00
#
_symmetry.space_group_name_H-M   'P 1'
#
loop_
_entity.id
_entity.type
_entity.pdbx_description
1 polymer ?
#
loop_
_entity_poly.entity_id
_entity_poly.type
_entity_poly.pdbx_seq_one_letter_code
_entity_poly.pdbx_strand_id
1 'polypeptide(L)' 'MESTSVRAPVEVTVEIPSGSRNKYEYDHARHRFVLDRVLYSSVHYPCDYGFIDGS' A
#
# COMPACT_ATOMS: atom_id res chain seq x y z
N MET A 1 28.07 9.91 -22.74
CA MET A 1 27.87 8.72 -21.90
C MET A 1 27.10 9.19 -20.68
N GLU A 2 25.77 9.21 -20.80
CA GLU A 2 24.90 9.70 -19.73
C GLU A 2 24.95 8.70 -18.58
N SER A 3 25.38 9.15 -17.41
CA SER A 3 25.39 8.36 -16.20
C SER A 3 23.96 8.27 -15.67
N THR A 4 23.25 7.21 -16.04
CA THR A 4 21.93 6.93 -15.44
C THR A 4 22.14 6.62 -13.97
N SER A 5 21.87 7.60 -13.10
CA SER A 5 21.83 7.40 -11.66
C SER A 5 20.70 6.40 -11.35
N VAL A 6 21.06 5.16 -11.01
CA VAL A 6 20.10 4.15 -10.60
C VAL A 6 19.61 4.54 -9.21
N ARG A 7 18.35 4.97 -9.11
CA ARG A 7 17.71 5.22 -7.83
C ARG A 7 17.56 3.90 -7.06
N ALA A 8 17.87 3.92 -5.78
CA ALA A 8 17.66 2.76 -4.91
C ALA A 8 16.17 2.39 -4.87
N PRO A 9 15.84 1.10 -4.71
CA PRO A 9 14.45 0.67 -4.51
C PRO A 9 13.90 1.28 -3.22
N VAL A 10 12.59 1.58 -3.23
CA VAL A 10 11.87 2.18 -2.09
C VAL A 10 11.11 1.08 -1.36
N GLU A 11 11.24 1.04 -0.03
CA GLU A 11 10.46 0.13 0.81
C GLU A 11 9.05 0.69 1.03
N VAL A 12 8.03 -0.15 0.83
CA VAL A 12 6.62 0.23 0.94
C VAL A 12 5.90 -0.82 1.79
N THR A 13 5.17 -0.36 2.81
CA THR A 13 4.27 -1.21 3.59
C THR A 13 2.94 -1.33 2.87
N VAL A 14 2.59 -2.53 2.38
CA VAL A 14 1.34 -2.77 1.66
C VAL A 14 0.18 -2.95 2.63
N GLU A 15 -0.84 -2.11 2.49
CA GLU A 15 -2.09 -2.18 3.27
C GLU A 15 -3.19 -2.91 2.49
N ILE A 16 -3.25 -2.73 1.17
CA ILE A 16 -4.30 -3.31 0.33
C ILE A 16 -3.63 -4.07 -0.81
N PRO A 17 -3.67 -5.41 -0.78
CA PRO A 17 -3.16 -6.22 -1.89
C PRO A 17 -3.94 -5.94 -3.17
N SER A 18 -3.25 -6.03 -4.31
CA SER A 18 -3.87 -6.01 -5.63
C SER A 18 -5.00 -7.04 -5.73
N GLY A 19 -6.11 -6.65 -6.34
CA GLY A 19 -7.33 -7.46 -6.44
C GLY A 19 -8.20 -7.49 -5.17
N SER A 20 -7.74 -6.95 -4.05
CA SER A 20 -8.54 -6.89 -2.82
C SER A 20 -9.70 -5.90 -2.94
N ARG A 21 -10.83 -6.26 -2.33
CA ARG A 21 -11.97 -5.37 -2.04
C ARG A 21 -11.95 -4.85 -0.61
N ASN A 22 -11.14 -5.45 0.24
CA ASN A 22 -11.01 -5.08 1.64
C ASN A 22 -9.96 -3.98 1.73
N LYS A 23 -10.40 -2.78 2.14
CA LYS A 23 -9.49 -1.71 2.51
C LYS A 23 -9.07 -1.94 3.96
N TYR A 24 -7.84 -2.40 4.15
CA TYR A 24 -7.19 -2.34 5.45
C TYR A 24 -6.47 -1.00 5.61
N GLU A 25 -6.25 -0.61 6.87
CA GLU A 25 -5.50 0.57 7.25
C GLU A 25 -4.58 0.19 8.42
N TYR A 26 -3.34 0.64 8.37
CA TYR A 26 -2.37 0.39 9.42
C TYR A 26 -2.56 1.36 10.58
N ASP A 27 -2.94 0.84 11.74
CA ASP A 27 -3.00 1.62 12.97
C ASP A 27 -1.58 1.76 13.55
N HIS A 28 -0.95 2.92 13.34
CA HIS A 28 0.40 3.23 13.83
C HIS A 28 0.54 3.19 15.35
N ALA A 29 -0.54 3.41 16.11
CA ALA A 29 -0.49 3.37 17.57
C ALA A 29 -0.54 1.93 18.10
N ARG A 30 -1.28 1.04 17.41
CA ARG A 30 -1.46 -0.36 17.82
C ARG A 30 -0.54 -1.34 17.09
N HIS A 31 0.15 -0.89 16.05
CA HIS A 31 0.95 -1.69 15.14
C HIS A 31 0.18 -2.87 14.52
N ARG A 32 -1.06 -2.62 14.08
CA ARG A 32 -1.95 -3.66 13.52
C ARG A 32 -2.70 -3.13 12.32
N PHE A 33 -2.97 -4.01 11.36
CA PHE A 33 -3.90 -3.73 10.27
C PHE A 33 -5.33 -3.89 10.76
N VAL A 34 -6.14 -2.87 10.51
CA VAL A 34 -7.57 -2.85 10.83
C VAL A 34 -8.34 -2.80 9.52
N LEU A 35 -9.40 -3.60 9.41
CA LEU A 35 -10.33 -3.49 8.29
C LEU A 35 -11.12 -2.19 8.43
N ASP A 36 -10.85 -1.22 7.55
CA ASP A 36 -11.60 0.04 7.52
C ASP A 36 -12.97 -0.20 6.85
N ARG A 37 -12.97 -0.75 5.63
CA ARG A 37 -14.21 -1.06 4.91
C ARG A 37 -14.04 -2.09 3.81
N VAL A 38 -15.16 -2.70 3.41
CA VAL A 38 -15.25 -3.49 2.18
C VAL A 38 -15.84 -2.60 1.08
N LEU A 39 -15.22 -2.59 -0.10
CA LEU A 39 -15.75 -1.88 -1.27
C LEU A 39 -17.09 -2.50 -1.69
N TYR A 40 -18.15 -1.69 -1.65
CA TYR A 40 -19.51 -2.13 -1.97
C TYR A 40 -19.73 -2.32 -3.48
N SER A 41 -19.06 -1.53 -4.31
CA SER A 41 -19.10 -1.67 -5.76
C SER A 41 -18.24 -2.86 -6.21
N SER A 42 -18.52 -3.38 -7.41
CA SER A 42 -17.73 -4.46 -8.03
C SER A 42 -16.33 -4.03 -8.48
N VAL A 43 -15.73 -3.05 -7.81
CA VAL A 43 -14.38 -2.55 -8.07
C VAL A 43 -13.39 -3.21 -7.10
N HIS A 44 -12.16 -3.36 -7.53
CA HIS A 44 -11.04 -3.87 -6.74
C HIS A 44 -9.85 -2.94 -6.95
N TYR A 45 -8.92 -2.94 -6.00
CA TYR A 45 -7.67 -2.20 -6.18
C TYR A 45 -6.84 -2.86 -7.28
N PRO A 46 -6.48 -2.16 -8.38
CA PRO A 46 -5.78 -2.78 -9.51
C PRO A 46 -4.30 -3.05 -9.23
N CYS A 47 -3.73 -2.41 -8.21
CA CYS A 47 -2.34 -2.52 -7.79
C CYS A 47 -2.25 -2.61 -6.27
N ASP A 48 -1.10 -3.04 -5.75
CA ASP A 48 -0.81 -3.02 -4.33
C ASP A 48 -0.74 -1.57 -3.83
N TYR A 49 -1.51 -1.26 -2.79
CA TYR A 49 -1.58 0.07 -2.18
C TYR A 49 -1.03 0.03 -0.77
N GLY A 50 -0.34 1.10 -0.39
CA GLY A 50 0.33 1.20 0.89
C GLY A 50 1.02 2.54 1.07
N PHE A 51 1.86 2.63 2.09
CA PHE A 51 2.60 3.83 2.45
C PHE A 51 4.10 3.56 2.57
N ILE A 52 4.90 4.62 2.44
CA ILE A 52 6.35 4.60 2.68
C ILE A 52 6.57 5.03 4.14
N ASP A 53 7.32 4.26 4.90
CA ASP A 53 7.65 4.64 6.27
C ASP A 53 8.71 5.76 6.28
N GLY A 54 8.51 6.78 7.12
CA GLY A 54 9.44 7.91 7.24
C GLY A 54 9.45 8.95 6.11
N SER A 55 8.40 8.99 5.27
CA SER A 55 8.18 10.05 4.25
C SER A 55 7.68 11.38 4.80
#